data_AF-A0AAV8XNZ5-F1
#
_entry.id   AF-A0AAV8XNZ5-F1
#
_cell.length_a   1.000
_cell.length_b   1.000
_cell.length_c   1.000
_cell.angle_alpha   90.00
_cell.angle_beta   90.00
_cell.angle_gamma   90.00
#
_symmetry.space_group_name_H-M   'P 1'
#
loop_
_entity.id
_entity.type
_entity.pdbx_description
1 polymer ?
#
loop_
_entity_poly.entity_id
_entity_poly.type
_entity_poly.pdbx_seq_one_letter_code
_entity_poly.pdbx_strand_id
1 'polypeptide(L)'
;MIYAFVVLVSALGAASSDGVRRIVGISGDVNVGLLVENCRNASDVVPYRVQTLISSAVWVTERVNYLGSLSPLKLGLGVYETCAESDYYKTVFDLYQQEEEYLLGIVSDKILSGNVLKFCEVLGVPAQVTSRDRRHVLEASVQLLRALGWTENVTVLSPDENLAREFYRYSKKESICIRDCILYGSNCPMLINTSYPFVFFGCKRDIEEFVRNQNFSDNVSDEMNALFVPLDGSVPNERNFQESWQFNVHCAIRNYGVVALEFYQDNLNGESYLNIRRLHAVNQNSLPRSSHPQSIRRATPENVLLRRDILEGNPILTISLLLAVMLLFCSVLPFSLDYNNNTKHQLCLARSLAVTLGYAMVFSLLLSRCILLATASKEIGFMSHIAGPVQAFLCLFIFGVQAALNLQIVGRCLDIFQGYSFVYLMSYNVMLLLLLLCLCPLIYKCQRNYREGKYFTFAIILTIVVWSVWLPCYAIVGGDWKEPMLCLGLVSTAGIFLGTVFIPRTYLITIAAARDKITSALPSLATATSAMDIYRTSTQVKQANTDLEAETLVYFSEGFRCAEFESGRRIAP
;
A
#
# COMPACT_ATOMS: atom_id res chain seq x y z
N MET A 1 14.40 36.46 11.83
CA MET A 1 13.07 35.92 11.45
C MET A 1 13.12 34.44 11.03
N ILE A 2 14.15 33.98 10.30
CA ILE A 2 14.31 32.57 9.90
C ILE A 2 14.64 31.62 11.08
N TYR A 3 15.40 32.09 12.07
CA TYR A 3 15.71 31.30 13.28
C TYR A 3 14.48 30.99 14.16
N ALA A 4 13.44 31.82 14.13
CA ALA A 4 12.24 31.60 14.94
C ALA A 4 11.35 30.48 14.37
N PHE A 5 11.41 30.23 13.07
CA PHE A 5 10.62 29.18 12.42
C PHE A 5 11.22 27.77 12.62
N VAL A 6 12.55 27.67 12.73
CA VAL A 6 13.25 26.40 12.95
C VAL A 6 13.07 25.88 14.39
N VAL A 7 12.92 26.79 15.36
CA VAL A 7 12.72 26.44 16.77
C VAL A 7 11.27 26.01 17.07
N LEU A 8 10.29 26.50 16.30
CA LEU A 8 8.88 26.11 16.50
C LEU A 8 8.58 24.67 16.02
N VAL A 9 9.30 24.18 15.01
CA VAL A 9 9.14 22.82 14.47
C VAL A 9 9.81 21.76 15.36
N SER A 10 10.79 22.14 16.17
CA SER A 10 11.50 21.21 17.06
C SER A 10 10.83 21.01 18.43
N ALA A 11 9.81 21.80 18.76
CA ALA A 11 9.13 21.74 20.07
C ALA A 11 7.90 20.79 20.13
N LEU A 12 7.51 20.15 19.02
CA LEU A 12 6.33 19.27 18.95
C LEU A 12 6.63 17.76 19.13
N GLY A 13 7.89 17.39 19.42
CA GLY A 13 8.33 16.00 19.45
C GLY A 13 8.69 15.48 20.85
N ALA A 14 7.72 15.33 21.75
CA ALA A 14 7.92 14.55 22.98
C ALA A 14 6.59 14.16 23.67
N ALA A 15 5.74 13.42 22.95
CA ALA A 15 4.75 12.56 23.61
C ALA A 15 4.95 11.15 23.06
N SER A 16 5.40 10.24 23.92
CA SER A 16 5.48 8.81 23.66
C SER A 16 4.06 8.24 23.56
N SER A 17 3.38 8.56 22.47
CA SER A 17 2.13 7.93 22.05
C SER A 17 2.51 6.59 21.45
N ASP A 18 2.10 5.50 22.10
CA ASP A 18 2.17 4.16 21.55
C ASP A 18 1.75 4.21 20.07
N GLY A 19 2.62 3.67 19.21
CA GLY A 19 2.39 3.66 17.77
C GLY A 19 1.08 2.94 17.46
N VAL A 20 0.36 3.41 16.44
CA VAL A 20 -0.79 2.67 15.91
C VAL A 20 -0.31 1.26 15.54
N ARG A 21 -0.92 0.23 16.13
CA ARG A 21 -0.52 -1.16 15.90
C ARG A 21 -1.14 -1.65 14.59
N ARG A 22 -0.30 -1.98 13.61
CA ARG A 22 -0.71 -2.72 12.41
C ARG A 22 -0.78 -4.21 12.76
N ILE A 23 -1.96 -4.82 12.66
CA ILE A 23 -2.15 -6.26 12.95
C ILE A 23 -1.71 -7.09 11.75
N VAL A 24 -2.18 -6.72 10.56
CA VAL A 24 -1.99 -7.49 9.31
C VAL A 24 -1.60 -6.55 8.18
N GLY A 25 -0.67 -7.01 7.34
CA GLY A 25 -0.23 -6.30 6.16
C GLY A 25 -0.07 -7.23 4.97
N ILE A 26 -0.80 -6.95 3.90
CA ILE A 26 -0.59 -7.53 2.56
C ILE A 26 -0.05 -6.39 1.70
N SER A 27 1.14 -6.57 1.12
CA SER A 27 1.73 -5.56 0.23
C SER A 27 1.03 -5.56 -1.13
N GLY A 28 0.86 -4.38 -1.70
CA GLY A 28 0.31 -4.16 -3.03
C GLY A 28 0.63 -2.76 -3.54
N ASP A 29 0.49 -2.56 -4.85
CA ASP A 29 0.70 -1.26 -5.49
C ASP A 29 -0.40 -0.25 -5.06
N VAL A 30 -1.60 -0.78 -4.78
CA VAL A 30 -2.78 -0.03 -4.35
C VAL A 30 -3.26 -0.58 -3.01
N ASN A 31 -3.29 0.23 -1.96
CA ASN A 31 -3.62 -0.22 -0.61
C ASN A 31 -4.98 0.23 -0.11
N VAL A 32 -5.65 -0.64 0.63
CA VAL A 32 -6.85 -0.32 1.41
C VAL A 32 -6.51 -0.39 2.89
N GLY A 33 -6.84 0.65 3.64
CA GLY A 33 -6.71 0.66 5.09
C GLY A 33 -7.98 0.15 5.77
N LEU A 34 -7.92 -0.94 6.54
CA LEU A 34 -9.02 -1.41 7.38
C LEU A 34 -8.80 -0.99 8.83
N LEU A 35 -9.65 -0.11 9.34
CA LEU A 35 -9.63 0.35 10.72
C LEU A 35 -10.59 -0.49 11.56
N VAL A 36 -10.04 -1.16 12.56
CA VAL A 36 -10.82 -1.96 13.50
C VAL A 36 -10.69 -1.41 14.91
N GLU A 37 -11.81 -1.31 15.61
CA GLU A 37 -11.79 -0.83 16.99
C GLU A 37 -11.52 -1.98 17.97
N ASN A 38 -10.38 -1.94 18.66
CA ASN A 38 -10.00 -2.94 19.65
C ASN A 38 -9.35 -2.31 20.89
N CYS A 39 -10.17 -1.75 21.78
CA CYS A 39 -9.72 -0.97 22.95
C CYS A 39 -9.23 -1.81 24.15
N ARG A 40 -8.93 -3.10 24.00
CA ARG A 40 -8.60 -3.94 25.17
C ARG A 40 -7.11 -3.94 25.49
N ASN A 41 -6.82 -3.74 26.78
CA ASN A 41 -5.49 -3.81 27.40
C ASN A 41 -4.73 -5.06 26.93
N ALA A 42 -3.60 -4.85 26.22
CA ALA A 42 -2.38 -5.66 26.10
C ALA A 42 -2.46 -7.20 26.04
N SER A 43 -3.64 -7.82 25.96
CA SER A 43 -3.79 -9.23 25.69
C SER A 43 -3.64 -9.40 24.19
N ASP A 44 -2.58 -10.07 23.74
CA ASP A 44 -2.25 -10.31 22.33
C ASP A 44 -3.32 -11.09 21.52
N VAL A 45 -4.45 -11.43 22.14
CA VAL A 45 -5.53 -12.17 21.51
C VAL A 45 -6.55 -11.18 20.92
N VAL A 46 -6.49 -11.04 19.60
CA VAL A 46 -7.51 -10.33 18.81
C VAL A 46 -8.89 -10.97 19.08
N PRO A 47 -9.93 -10.20 19.43
CA PRO A 47 -11.26 -10.76 19.63
C PRO A 47 -11.73 -11.53 18.40
N TYR A 48 -12.33 -12.71 18.58
CA TYR A 48 -12.85 -13.54 17.46
C TYR A 48 -13.70 -12.75 16.47
N ARG A 49 -14.50 -11.80 16.96
CA ARG A 49 -15.34 -10.93 16.13
C ARG A 49 -14.52 -10.08 15.14
N VAL A 50 -13.38 -9.57 15.58
CA VAL A 50 -12.46 -8.79 14.74
C VAL A 50 -11.71 -9.73 13.80
N GLN A 51 -11.36 -10.93 14.27
CA GLN A 51 -10.68 -11.93 13.46
C GLN A 51 -11.48 -12.32 12.22
N THR A 52 -12.80 -12.54 12.33
CA THR A 52 -13.65 -12.86 11.16
C THR A 52 -13.62 -11.75 10.10
N LEU A 53 -13.66 -10.48 10.52
CA LEU A 53 -13.60 -9.33 9.62
C LEU A 53 -12.24 -9.26 8.92
N ILE A 54 -11.15 -9.42 9.69
CA ILE A 54 -9.77 -9.43 9.18
C ILE A 54 -9.58 -10.56 8.18
N SER A 55 -9.98 -11.79 8.52
CA SER A 55 -9.88 -12.95 7.64
C SER A 55 -10.68 -12.75 6.35
N SER A 56 -11.86 -12.13 6.43
CA SER A 56 -12.67 -11.82 5.26
C SER A 56 -11.99 -10.79 4.35
N ALA A 57 -11.46 -9.72 4.92
CA ALA A 57 -10.74 -8.70 4.17
C ALA A 57 -9.48 -9.27 3.49
N VAL A 58 -8.68 -10.07 4.22
CA VAL A 58 -7.51 -10.78 3.70
C VAL A 58 -7.90 -11.66 2.52
N TRP A 59 -8.93 -12.49 2.69
CA TRP A 59 -9.40 -13.40 1.65
C TRP A 59 -9.88 -12.64 0.40
N VAL A 60 -10.64 -11.55 0.57
CA VAL A 60 -11.11 -10.72 -0.55
C VAL A 60 -9.93 -10.12 -1.32
N THR A 61 -8.96 -9.54 -0.61
CA THR A 61 -7.77 -8.96 -1.24
C THR A 61 -6.98 -10.01 -2.03
N GLU A 62 -6.74 -11.19 -1.44
CA GLU A 62 -6.07 -12.29 -2.13
C GLU A 62 -6.85 -12.79 -3.35
N ARG A 63 -8.19 -12.88 -3.24
CA ARG A 63 -9.04 -13.34 -4.32
C ARG A 63 -9.07 -12.37 -5.49
N VAL A 64 -9.16 -11.06 -5.23
CA VAL A 64 -9.11 -10.01 -6.26
C VAL A 64 -7.76 -10.05 -7.00
N ASN A 65 -6.66 -10.21 -6.25
CA ASN A 65 -5.34 -10.35 -6.85
C ASN A 65 -5.21 -11.62 -7.69
N TYR A 66 -5.74 -12.74 -7.21
CA TYR A 66 -5.74 -14.02 -7.93
C TYR A 66 -6.52 -13.95 -9.24
N LEU A 67 -7.68 -13.27 -9.25
CA LEU A 67 -8.51 -13.09 -10.45
C LEU A 67 -7.87 -12.13 -11.47
N GLY A 68 -6.79 -11.42 -11.10
CA GLY A 68 -6.14 -10.46 -11.98
C GLY A 68 -7.01 -9.26 -12.34
N SER A 69 -8.06 -8.98 -11.57
CA SER A 69 -9.04 -7.92 -11.89
C SER A 69 -8.44 -6.51 -11.94
N LEU A 70 -7.28 -6.32 -11.31
CA LEU A 70 -6.54 -5.06 -11.29
C LEU A 70 -5.22 -5.12 -12.08
N SER A 71 -4.98 -6.20 -12.83
CA SER A 71 -3.73 -6.37 -13.60
C SER A 71 -3.44 -5.15 -14.50
N PRO A 72 -2.24 -4.57 -14.45
CA PRO A 72 -1.01 -5.10 -13.84
C PRO A 72 -0.80 -4.83 -12.34
N LEU A 73 -1.72 -4.13 -11.67
CA LEU A 73 -1.60 -3.71 -10.27
C LEU A 73 -2.06 -4.82 -9.30
N LYS A 74 -1.42 -4.85 -8.12
CA LYS A 74 -1.82 -5.65 -6.97
C LYS A 74 -2.51 -4.81 -5.91
N LEU A 75 -3.64 -5.30 -5.40
CA LEU A 75 -4.32 -4.74 -4.24
C LEU A 75 -3.61 -5.21 -2.96
N GLY A 76 -3.23 -4.30 -2.10
CA GLY A 76 -2.75 -4.58 -0.75
C GLY A 76 -3.75 -4.13 0.31
N LEU A 77 -3.48 -4.55 1.54
CA LEU A 77 -4.37 -4.39 2.68
C LEU A 77 -3.53 -4.08 3.94
N GLY A 78 -3.88 -3.01 4.64
CA GLY A 78 -3.32 -2.70 5.96
C GLY A 78 -4.43 -2.71 7.01
N VAL A 79 -4.33 -3.58 8.01
CA VAL A 79 -5.30 -3.62 9.12
C VAL A 79 -4.70 -2.94 10.35
N TYR A 80 -5.41 -1.95 10.89
CA TYR A 80 -4.95 -1.12 12.00
C TYR A 80 -5.94 -1.14 13.16
N GLU A 81 -5.40 -1.26 14.38
CA GLU A 81 -6.19 -1.10 15.61
C GLU A 81 -6.31 0.38 15.96
N THR A 82 -7.53 0.79 16.27
CA THR A 82 -7.86 2.14 16.73
C THR A 82 -8.66 2.04 18.02
N CYS A 83 -8.40 2.93 18.98
CA CYS A 83 -9.07 2.90 20.27
C CYS A 83 -9.72 4.25 20.60
N ALA A 84 -8.98 5.33 20.35
CA ALA A 84 -9.43 6.70 20.53
C ALA A 84 -9.60 7.40 19.19
N GLU A 85 -10.36 8.49 19.17
CA GLU A 85 -10.52 9.33 17.97
C GLU A 85 -9.18 9.86 17.46
N SER A 86 -8.24 10.14 18.37
CA SER A 86 -6.85 10.51 18.03
C SER A 86 -6.13 9.46 17.20
N ASP A 87 -6.41 8.18 17.47
CA ASP A 87 -5.78 7.08 16.75
C ASP A 87 -6.28 7.03 15.31
N TYR A 88 -7.57 7.31 15.08
CA TYR A 88 -8.11 7.42 13.72
C TYR A 88 -7.37 8.51 12.93
N TYR A 89 -7.20 9.72 13.48
CA TYR A 89 -6.46 10.79 12.77
C TYR A 89 -5.02 10.38 12.50
N LYS A 90 -4.35 9.78 13.48
CA LYS A 90 -2.96 9.32 13.36
C LYS A 90 -2.84 8.24 12.30
N THR A 91 -3.69 7.21 12.32
CA THR A 91 -3.67 6.12 11.34
C THR A 91 -3.99 6.61 9.94
N VAL A 92 -5.02 7.45 9.77
CA VAL A 92 -5.38 8.03 8.47
C VAL A 92 -4.22 8.86 7.92
N PHE A 93 -3.56 9.65 8.77
CA PHE A 93 -2.41 10.45 8.38
C PHE A 93 -1.18 9.59 8.05
N ASP A 94 -0.88 8.57 8.87
CA ASP A 94 0.22 7.64 8.64
C ASP A 94 0.03 6.87 7.32
N LEU A 95 -1.20 6.43 7.03
CA LEU A 95 -1.58 5.79 5.77
C LEU A 95 -1.46 6.75 4.57
N TYR A 96 -1.87 8.01 4.74
CA TYR A 96 -1.73 9.03 3.71
C TYR A 96 -0.26 9.39 3.45
N GLN A 97 0.60 9.31 4.47
CA GLN A 97 2.02 9.64 4.38
C GLN A 97 2.87 8.49 3.80
N GLN A 98 2.35 7.26 3.68
CA GLN A 98 3.05 6.17 3.02
C GLN A 98 3.18 6.45 1.51
N GLU A 99 4.25 7.17 1.13
CA GLU A 99 4.48 7.68 -0.23
C GLU A 99 4.71 6.58 -1.29
N GLU A 100 4.93 5.32 -0.88
CA GLU A 100 5.22 4.18 -1.78
C GLU A 100 3.97 3.43 -2.26
N GLU A 101 2.84 3.55 -1.56
CA GLU A 101 1.66 2.72 -1.80
C GLU A 101 0.45 3.63 -2.08
N TYR A 102 -0.26 3.44 -3.20
CA TYR A 102 -1.41 4.28 -3.52
C TYR A 102 -2.59 3.91 -2.61
N LEU A 103 -2.90 4.76 -1.62
CA LEU A 103 -4.05 4.54 -0.74
C LEU A 103 -5.36 4.74 -1.52
N LEU A 104 -6.05 3.63 -1.82
CA LEU A 104 -7.33 3.63 -2.50
C LEU A 104 -8.44 4.23 -1.63
N GLY A 105 -8.38 3.96 -0.32
CA GLY A 105 -9.39 4.36 0.62
C GLY A 105 -9.26 3.65 1.96
N ILE A 106 -10.15 4.03 2.87
CA ILE A 106 -10.20 3.51 4.22
C ILE A 106 -11.57 2.90 4.48
N VAL A 107 -11.58 1.72 5.08
CA VAL A 107 -12.77 0.98 5.49
C VAL A 107 -12.78 0.88 7.01
N SER A 108 -13.90 1.16 7.67
CA SER A 108 -14.02 1.02 9.13
C SER A 108 -15.22 0.16 9.53
N ASP A 109 -15.03 -0.71 10.55
CA ASP A 109 -16.11 -1.50 11.16
C ASP A 109 -17.10 -0.64 11.96
N LYS A 110 -16.69 0.56 12.38
CA LYS A 110 -17.52 1.48 13.17
C LYS A 110 -17.85 2.74 12.40
N ILE A 111 -18.95 3.36 12.80
CA ILE A 111 -19.36 4.68 12.30
C ILE A 111 -18.28 5.68 12.74
N LEU A 112 -17.58 6.25 11.76
CA LEU A 112 -16.57 7.27 11.99
C LEU A 112 -17.21 8.58 12.48
N SER A 113 -16.52 9.31 13.35
CA SER A 113 -17.00 10.63 13.78
C SER A 113 -17.08 11.58 12.57
N GLY A 114 -18.01 12.54 12.62
CA GLY A 114 -18.14 13.54 11.54
C GLY A 114 -16.87 14.37 11.32
N ASN A 115 -16.03 14.53 12.35
CA ASN A 115 -14.76 15.22 12.25
C ASN A 115 -13.70 14.37 11.53
N VAL A 116 -13.64 13.06 11.81
CA VAL A 116 -12.74 12.13 11.10
C VAL A 116 -13.15 12.04 9.62
N LEU A 117 -14.44 11.99 9.31
CA LEU A 117 -14.92 11.99 7.91
C LEU A 117 -14.53 13.27 7.16
N LYS A 118 -14.72 14.45 7.78
CA LYS A 118 -14.26 15.73 7.20
C LYS A 118 -12.74 15.76 7.02
N PHE A 119 -11.99 15.18 7.95
CA PHE A 119 -10.54 15.07 7.83
C PHE A 119 -10.13 14.19 6.64
N CYS A 120 -10.77 13.03 6.46
CA CYS A 120 -10.57 12.18 5.29
C CYS A 120 -10.91 12.91 3.98
N GLU A 121 -12.00 13.68 3.97
CA GLU A 121 -12.41 14.50 2.82
C GLU A 121 -11.37 15.57 2.46
N VAL A 122 -10.80 16.27 3.46
CA VAL A 122 -9.73 17.26 3.26
C VAL A 122 -8.45 16.61 2.71
N LEU A 123 -8.16 15.38 3.11
CA LEU A 123 -7.03 14.61 2.56
C LEU A 123 -7.32 13.97 1.20
N GLY A 124 -8.58 13.99 0.75
CA GLY A 124 -9.01 13.33 -0.48
C GLY A 124 -9.00 11.79 -0.39
N VAL A 125 -9.10 11.23 0.82
CA VAL A 125 -9.12 9.79 1.06
C VAL A 125 -10.57 9.34 1.24
N PRO A 126 -11.14 8.52 0.35
CA PRO A 126 -12.50 8.03 0.52
C PRO A 126 -12.56 7.08 1.73
N ALA A 127 -13.47 7.37 2.65
CA ALA A 127 -13.71 6.56 3.83
C ALA A 127 -15.11 5.94 3.76
N GLN A 128 -15.18 4.62 3.90
CA GLN A 128 -16.43 3.87 3.88
C GLN A 128 -16.61 3.09 5.18
N VAL A 129 -17.79 3.18 5.77
CA VAL A 129 -18.15 2.37 6.94
C VAL A 129 -18.76 1.06 6.43
N THR A 130 -18.18 -0.07 6.80
CA THR A 130 -18.81 -1.37 6.54
C THR A 130 -19.96 -1.54 7.52
N SER A 131 -21.17 -1.25 7.07
CA SER A 131 -22.36 -1.71 7.76
C SER A 131 -22.47 -3.22 7.59
N ARG A 132 -22.64 -3.95 8.69
CA ARG A 132 -22.96 -5.39 8.63
C ARG A 132 -24.31 -5.58 7.97
N ASP A 133 -24.31 -5.86 6.68
CA ASP A 133 -25.54 -6.24 5.99
C ASP A 133 -25.82 -7.73 6.26
N ARG A 134 -26.88 -7.98 7.02
CA ARG A 134 -27.32 -9.34 7.37
C ARG A 134 -27.81 -10.09 6.13
N ARG A 135 -28.19 -9.39 5.06
CA ARG A 135 -28.72 -9.97 3.82
C ARG A 135 -27.80 -11.02 3.22
N HIS A 136 -26.49 -10.75 3.17
CA HIS A 136 -25.54 -11.68 2.57
C HIS A 136 -25.39 -12.96 3.39
N VAL A 137 -25.46 -12.87 4.72
CA VAL A 137 -25.45 -14.04 5.61
C VAL A 137 -26.72 -14.88 5.41
N LEU A 138 -27.88 -14.22 5.28
CA LEU A 138 -29.14 -14.91 5.00
C LEU A 138 -29.11 -15.62 3.64
N GLU A 139 -28.68 -14.92 2.59
CA GLU A 139 -28.60 -15.47 1.23
C GLU A 139 -27.64 -16.66 1.16
N ALA A 140 -26.46 -16.54 1.77
CA ALA A 140 -25.51 -17.64 1.85
C ALA A 140 -26.07 -18.83 2.66
N SER A 141 -26.86 -18.56 3.71
CA SER A 141 -27.48 -19.63 4.52
C SER A 141 -28.51 -20.42 3.70
N VAL A 142 -29.27 -19.72 2.86
CA VAL A 142 -30.22 -20.37 1.93
C VAL A 142 -29.48 -21.17 0.86
N GLN A 143 -28.41 -20.62 0.27
CA GLN A 143 -27.60 -21.35 -0.71
C GLN A 143 -26.99 -22.62 -0.10
N LEU A 144 -26.58 -22.55 1.17
CA LEU A 144 -26.07 -23.70 1.89
C LEU A 144 -27.15 -24.75 2.15
N LEU A 145 -28.35 -24.37 2.59
CA LEU A 145 -29.47 -25.30 2.73
C LEU A 145 -29.77 -26.04 1.42
N ARG A 146 -29.72 -25.32 0.31
CA ARG A 146 -29.88 -25.90 -1.03
C ARG A 146 -28.77 -26.90 -1.35
N ALA A 147 -27.51 -26.58 -1.00
CA ALA A 147 -26.38 -27.48 -1.21
C ALA A 147 -26.44 -28.73 -0.32
N LEU A 148 -27.00 -28.62 0.89
CA LEU A 148 -27.25 -29.73 1.80
C LEU A 148 -28.48 -30.59 1.42
N GLY A 149 -29.25 -30.18 0.40
CA GLY A 149 -30.48 -30.87 -0.01
C GLY A 149 -31.64 -30.69 0.97
N TRP A 150 -31.57 -29.71 1.89
CA TRP A 150 -32.63 -29.42 2.86
C TRP A 150 -33.69 -28.51 2.20
N THR A 151 -34.44 -29.06 1.25
CA THR A 151 -35.43 -28.32 0.44
C THR A 151 -36.82 -28.28 1.06
N GLU A 152 -37.14 -29.19 1.99
CA GLU A 152 -38.47 -29.33 2.57
C GLU A 152 -38.43 -29.42 4.10
N ASN A 153 -39.51 -28.97 4.73
CA ASN A 153 -39.76 -29.08 6.17
C ASN A 153 -38.71 -28.44 7.09
N VAL A 154 -38.01 -27.40 6.62
CA VAL A 154 -37.01 -26.71 7.44
C VAL A 154 -37.68 -25.83 8.50
N THR A 155 -37.30 -26.00 9.76
CA THR A 155 -37.76 -25.13 10.85
C THR A 155 -36.77 -23.98 11.06
N VAL A 156 -37.23 -22.74 11.18
CA VAL A 156 -36.35 -21.58 11.32
C VAL A 156 -36.55 -20.92 12.69
N LEU A 157 -35.48 -20.82 13.47
CA LEU A 157 -35.45 -20.10 14.74
C LEU A 157 -34.76 -18.77 14.58
N SER A 158 -35.45 -17.70 14.96
CA SER A 158 -34.98 -16.34 14.73
C SER A 158 -35.25 -15.41 15.92
N PRO A 159 -34.33 -14.50 16.26
CA PRO A 159 -34.53 -13.55 17.36
C PRO A 159 -35.52 -12.43 17.02
N ASP A 160 -35.69 -12.13 15.72
CA ASP A 160 -36.53 -11.02 15.22
C ASP A 160 -37.38 -11.49 14.03
N GLU A 161 -38.64 -11.04 14.00
CA GLU A 161 -39.57 -11.25 12.90
C GLU A 161 -39.03 -10.72 11.57
N ASN A 162 -38.29 -9.61 11.58
CA ASN A 162 -37.73 -9.06 10.34
C ASN A 162 -36.70 -10.01 9.71
N LEU A 163 -35.84 -10.62 10.53
CA LEU A 163 -34.83 -11.56 10.08
C LEU A 163 -35.47 -12.84 9.55
N ALA A 164 -36.45 -13.38 10.28
CA ALA A 164 -37.26 -14.52 9.84
C ALA A 164 -37.95 -14.25 8.49
N ARG A 165 -38.58 -13.08 8.35
CA ARG A 165 -39.29 -12.69 7.12
C ARG A 165 -38.34 -12.51 5.93
N GLU A 166 -37.17 -11.92 6.17
CA GLU A 166 -36.15 -11.75 5.14
C GLU A 166 -35.55 -13.09 4.70
N PHE A 167 -35.23 -13.98 5.65
CA PHE A 167 -34.81 -15.34 5.35
C PHE A 167 -35.87 -16.10 4.56
N TYR A 168 -37.14 -16.03 4.96
CA TYR A 168 -38.25 -16.66 4.23
C TYR A 168 -38.35 -16.18 2.78
N ARG A 169 -38.12 -14.89 2.51
CA ARG A 169 -38.09 -14.35 1.14
C ARG A 169 -36.97 -14.96 0.32
N TYR A 170 -35.77 -15.10 0.88
CA TYR A 170 -34.64 -15.74 0.20
C TYR A 170 -34.88 -17.23 -0.01
N SER A 171 -35.39 -17.95 1.00
CA SER A 171 -35.75 -19.37 0.89
C SER A 171 -36.79 -19.62 -0.20
N LYS A 172 -37.82 -18.78 -0.29
CA LYS A 172 -38.84 -18.88 -1.34
C LYS A 172 -38.25 -18.69 -2.73
N LYS A 173 -37.27 -17.80 -2.90
CA LYS A 173 -36.59 -17.57 -4.19
C LYS A 173 -35.78 -18.80 -4.63
N GLU A 174 -35.22 -19.54 -3.67
CA GLU A 174 -34.42 -20.75 -3.90
C GLU A 174 -35.24 -22.06 -3.76
N SER A 175 -36.57 -21.98 -3.76
CA SER A 175 -37.50 -23.12 -3.66
C SER A 175 -37.31 -23.99 -2.40
N ILE A 176 -36.98 -23.38 -1.27
CA ILE A 176 -36.88 -24.06 0.04
C ILE A 176 -38.17 -23.82 0.82
N CYS A 177 -38.88 -24.90 1.17
CA CYS A 177 -40.10 -24.83 1.96
C CYS A 177 -39.78 -24.81 3.46
N ILE A 178 -39.97 -23.65 4.09
CA ILE A 178 -39.94 -23.48 5.54
C ILE A 178 -41.27 -23.94 6.11
N ARG A 179 -41.23 -24.87 7.07
CA ARG A 179 -42.42 -25.42 7.74
C ARG A 179 -42.88 -24.52 8.88
N ASP A 180 -41.99 -24.31 9.83
CA ASP A 180 -42.27 -23.59 11.06
C ASP A 180 -41.24 -22.46 11.23
N CYS A 181 -41.68 -21.28 11.67
CA CYS A 181 -40.80 -20.19 12.03
C CYS A 181 -41.06 -19.76 13.47
N ILE A 182 -40.06 -19.95 14.33
CA ILE A 182 -40.16 -19.75 15.77
C ILE A 182 -39.38 -18.48 16.13
N LEU A 183 -40.08 -17.49 16.69
CA LEU A 183 -39.48 -16.27 17.22
C LEU A 183 -39.21 -16.43 18.71
N TYR A 184 -37.95 -16.35 19.13
CA TYR A 184 -37.58 -16.56 20.53
C TYR A 184 -37.35 -15.27 21.32
N GLY A 185 -37.23 -14.12 20.67
CA GLY A 185 -37.06 -12.83 21.36
C GLY A 185 -35.91 -12.85 22.37
N SER A 186 -36.15 -12.43 23.61
CA SER A 186 -35.16 -12.45 24.70
C SER A 186 -35.07 -13.79 25.43
N ASN A 187 -36.00 -14.71 25.22
CA ASN A 187 -36.10 -15.96 25.96
C ASN A 187 -35.82 -17.12 25.00
N CYS A 188 -34.58 -17.62 25.02
CA CYS A 188 -34.17 -18.73 24.17
C CYS A 188 -35.06 -19.97 24.44
N PRO A 189 -35.62 -20.64 23.42
CA PRO A 189 -36.58 -21.71 23.63
C PRO A 189 -35.83 -22.92 24.20
N MET A 190 -36.31 -23.44 25.32
CA MET A 190 -35.57 -24.47 26.06
C MET A 190 -35.64 -25.85 25.41
N LEU A 191 -36.69 -26.18 24.66
CA LEU A 191 -36.83 -27.48 24.02
C LEU A 191 -37.44 -27.35 22.63
N ILE A 192 -36.77 -27.91 21.63
CA ILE A 192 -37.34 -28.10 20.29
C ILE A 192 -37.51 -29.61 20.08
N ASN A 193 -38.76 -30.07 20.09
CA ASN A 193 -39.06 -31.45 19.75
C ASN A 193 -39.44 -31.54 18.26
N THR A 194 -38.44 -31.38 17.39
CA THR A 194 -38.64 -31.50 15.94
C THR A 194 -37.73 -32.57 15.37
N SER A 195 -38.32 -33.53 14.65
CA SER A 195 -37.61 -34.54 13.85
C SER A 195 -37.12 -34.00 12.49
N TYR A 196 -37.18 -32.69 12.27
CA TYR A 196 -36.88 -32.05 11.00
C TYR A 196 -35.64 -31.16 11.11
N PRO A 197 -34.92 -30.93 10.00
CA PRO A 197 -33.78 -30.03 10.01
C PRO A 197 -34.21 -28.62 10.42
N PHE A 198 -33.39 -27.95 11.23
CA PHE A 198 -33.66 -26.57 11.64
C PHE A 198 -32.48 -25.64 11.44
N VAL A 199 -32.79 -24.36 11.23
CA VAL A 199 -31.81 -23.26 11.13
C VAL A 199 -31.98 -22.37 12.34
N PHE A 200 -30.92 -22.20 13.11
CA PHE A 200 -30.89 -21.33 14.28
C PHE A 200 -30.08 -20.07 13.99
N PHE A 201 -30.75 -18.93 13.90
CA PHE A 201 -30.09 -17.62 13.85
C PHE A 201 -29.91 -17.09 15.27
N GLY A 202 -28.71 -16.68 15.64
CA GLY A 202 -28.46 -16.09 16.95
C GLY A 202 -27.04 -15.54 17.09
N CYS A 203 -26.79 -14.76 18.14
CA CYS A 203 -25.43 -14.40 18.54
C CYS A 203 -24.76 -15.57 19.28
N LYS A 204 -23.47 -15.44 19.60
CA LYS A 204 -22.72 -16.47 20.36
C LYS A 204 -23.47 -16.95 21.60
N ARG A 205 -24.00 -15.99 22.37
CA ARG A 205 -24.69 -16.24 23.63
C ARG A 205 -25.96 -17.04 23.41
N ASP A 206 -26.75 -16.69 22.41
CA ASP A 206 -28.01 -17.35 22.08
C ASP A 206 -27.77 -18.80 21.68
N ILE A 207 -26.73 -19.06 20.88
CA ILE A 207 -26.32 -20.41 20.48
C ILE A 207 -25.82 -21.22 21.68
N GLU A 208 -24.95 -20.65 22.52
CA GLU A 208 -24.43 -21.32 23.71
C GLU A 208 -25.54 -21.62 24.73
N GLU A 209 -26.47 -20.70 24.92
CA GLU A 209 -27.64 -20.88 25.80
C GLU A 209 -28.60 -21.92 25.24
N PHE A 210 -28.86 -21.88 23.93
CA PHE A 210 -29.66 -22.89 23.24
C PHE A 210 -29.08 -24.29 23.44
N VAL A 211 -27.80 -24.48 23.14
CA VAL A 211 -27.11 -25.77 23.27
C VAL A 211 -27.07 -26.23 24.73
N ARG A 212 -26.89 -25.32 25.69
CA ARG A 212 -26.89 -25.66 27.13
C ARG A 212 -28.26 -26.10 27.63
N ASN A 213 -29.34 -25.53 27.11
CA ASN A 213 -30.70 -25.81 27.58
C ASN A 213 -31.30 -27.08 26.98
N GLN A 214 -30.75 -27.59 25.87
CA GLN A 214 -31.22 -28.85 25.32
C GLN A 214 -30.74 -30.04 26.19
N ASN A 215 -31.67 -30.60 26.97
CA ASN A 215 -31.49 -31.89 27.62
C ASN A 215 -31.73 -33.01 26.61
N PHE A 216 -30.71 -33.35 25.82
CA PHE A 216 -30.75 -34.54 24.99
C PHE A 216 -30.63 -35.75 25.89
N SER A 217 -31.77 -36.31 26.30
CA SER A 217 -31.79 -37.58 27.01
C SER A 217 -31.23 -38.67 26.10
N ASP A 218 -30.27 -39.46 26.58
CA ASP A 218 -29.53 -40.52 25.88
C ASP A 218 -30.38 -41.58 25.12
N ASN A 219 -31.71 -41.54 25.23
CA ASN A 219 -32.63 -42.54 24.72
C ASN A 219 -33.25 -42.23 23.34
N VAL A 220 -32.92 -41.10 22.70
CA VAL A 220 -33.46 -40.76 21.37
C VAL A 220 -32.37 -40.88 20.33
N SER A 221 -32.43 -41.96 19.54
CA SER A 221 -31.49 -42.29 18.46
C SER A 221 -31.74 -41.49 17.16
N ASP A 222 -32.51 -40.41 17.21
CA ASP A 222 -32.86 -39.65 16.02
C ASP A 222 -31.84 -38.54 15.78
N GLU A 223 -31.13 -38.65 14.67
CA GLU A 223 -30.15 -37.67 14.21
C GLU A 223 -30.83 -36.32 13.94
N MET A 224 -30.56 -35.32 14.79
CA MET A 224 -31.01 -33.96 14.54
C MET A 224 -30.01 -33.21 13.68
N ASN A 225 -30.49 -32.75 12.51
CA ASN A 225 -29.74 -31.89 11.61
C ASN A 225 -30.00 -30.41 11.94
N ALA A 226 -28.95 -29.67 12.32
CA ALA A 226 -29.07 -28.28 12.73
C ALA A 226 -28.03 -27.40 12.02
N LEU A 227 -28.49 -26.28 11.47
CA LEU A 227 -27.64 -25.23 10.90
C LEU A 227 -27.62 -24.02 11.82
N PHE A 228 -26.47 -23.75 12.46
CA PHE A 228 -26.28 -22.58 13.30
C PHE A 228 -25.71 -21.41 12.49
N VAL A 229 -26.42 -20.29 12.48
CA VAL A 229 -26.02 -19.08 11.75
C VAL A 229 -25.70 -17.96 12.73
N PRO A 230 -24.41 -17.71 13.03
CA PRO A 230 -24.00 -16.70 13.99
C PRO A 230 -24.17 -15.28 13.40
N LEU A 231 -25.14 -14.53 13.91
CA LEU A 231 -25.46 -13.16 13.45
C LEU A 231 -24.39 -12.13 13.83
N ASP A 232 -23.61 -12.43 14.85
CA ASP A 232 -22.51 -11.58 15.32
C ASP A 232 -21.16 -11.93 14.66
N GLY A 233 -21.13 -12.96 13.81
CA GLY A 233 -19.92 -13.48 13.16
C GLY A 233 -18.97 -14.20 14.11
N SER A 234 -19.46 -14.60 15.28
CA SER A 234 -18.70 -15.38 16.26
C SER A 234 -18.63 -16.85 15.89
N VAL A 235 -17.54 -17.51 16.28
CA VAL A 235 -17.43 -18.97 16.22
C VAL A 235 -17.74 -19.53 17.62
N PRO A 236 -18.67 -20.50 17.74
CA PRO A 236 -18.92 -21.18 19.00
C PRO A 236 -17.64 -21.89 19.48
N ASN A 237 -17.43 -21.97 20.79
CA ASN A 237 -16.20 -22.56 21.33
C ASN A 237 -16.23 -24.09 21.14
N GLU A 238 -15.33 -24.63 20.30
CA GLU A 238 -15.26 -26.07 19.98
C GLU A 238 -15.20 -26.96 21.22
N ARG A 239 -14.53 -26.50 22.29
CA ARG A 239 -14.38 -27.27 23.54
C ARG A 239 -15.72 -27.56 24.23
N ASN A 240 -16.64 -26.60 24.25
CA ASN A 240 -17.96 -26.81 24.83
C ASN A 240 -18.80 -27.76 23.97
N PHE A 241 -18.60 -27.74 22.65
CA PHE A 241 -19.26 -28.65 21.72
C PHE A 241 -18.68 -30.07 21.79
N GLN A 242 -17.38 -30.24 22.00
CA GLN A 242 -16.73 -31.56 22.10
C GLN A 242 -16.89 -32.23 23.47
N GLU A 243 -16.93 -31.48 24.57
CA GLU A 243 -17.01 -32.09 25.91
C GLU A 243 -18.44 -32.53 26.30
N SER A 244 -19.47 -31.97 25.67
CA SER A 244 -20.86 -32.40 25.87
C SER A 244 -21.37 -33.36 24.79
N TRP A 245 -20.58 -33.61 23.73
CA TRP A 245 -21.02 -34.36 22.55
C TRP A 245 -19.89 -35.02 21.77
N GLN A 246 -20.06 -36.27 21.32
CA GLN A 246 -19.15 -36.90 20.37
C GLN A 246 -19.52 -36.50 18.93
N PHE A 247 -18.90 -35.45 18.40
CA PHE A 247 -19.10 -35.01 17.01
C PHE A 247 -17.79 -35.03 16.22
N ASN A 248 -17.83 -35.52 14.98
CA ASN A 248 -16.78 -35.29 13.99
C ASN A 248 -17.00 -33.92 13.34
N VAL A 249 -16.10 -32.96 13.58
CA VAL A 249 -16.20 -31.60 13.07
C VAL A 249 -15.36 -31.48 11.80
N HIS A 250 -16.00 -31.28 10.65
CA HIS A 250 -15.31 -30.85 9.43
C HIS A 250 -15.59 -29.38 9.13
N CYS A 251 -14.63 -28.52 9.51
CA CYS A 251 -14.60 -27.10 9.13
C CYS A 251 -14.24 -26.94 7.65
N ALA A 252 -15.24 -26.73 6.79
CA ALA A 252 -15.02 -26.26 5.43
C ALA A 252 -15.01 -24.73 5.38
N ILE A 253 -13.85 -24.11 5.61
CA ILE A 253 -13.66 -22.70 5.23
C ILE A 253 -13.46 -22.66 3.71
N ARG A 254 -14.54 -22.46 2.95
CA ARG A 254 -14.43 -21.96 1.58
C ARG A 254 -15.69 -21.21 1.15
N ASN A 255 -15.50 -19.91 0.92
CA ASN A 255 -16.43 -18.96 0.29
C ASN A 255 -17.69 -18.64 1.11
N TYR A 256 -17.79 -17.38 1.54
CA TYR A 256 -18.98 -16.74 2.11
C TYR A 256 -19.55 -17.40 3.38
N GLY A 257 -18.83 -17.27 4.49
CA GLY A 257 -19.41 -16.94 5.81
C GLY A 257 -20.61 -17.72 6.33
N VAL A 258 -20.82 -18.97 5.93
CA VAL A 258 -21.83 -19.85 6.55
C VAL A 258 -21.18 -21.18 6.88
N VAL A 259 -21.29 -21.54 8.15
CA VAL A 259 -20.79 -22.78 8.72
C VAL A 259 -21.90 -23.81 8.59
N ALA A 260 -21.78 -24.76 7.64
CA ALA A 260 -22.54 -26.02 7.74
C ALA A 260 -21.82 -26.92 8.74
N LEU A 261 -22.58 -27.44 9.70
CA LEU A 261 -22.20 -28.59 10.50
C LEU A 261 -23.04 -29.76 9.99
N GLU A 262 -22.41 -30.83 9.56
CA GLU A 262 -23.07 -32.10 9.25
C GLU A 262 -22.53 -33.14 10.22
N PHE A 263 -23.43 -33.79 10.96
CA PHE A 263 -23.12 -34.67 12.07
C PHE A 263 -23.33 -36.13 11.67
N TYR A 264 -22.52 -37.04 12.20
CA TYR A 264 -22.70 -38.48 12.02
C TYR A 264 -22.42 -39.19 13.36
N GLN A 265 -23.35 -40.06 13.79
CA GLN A 265 -23.20 -40.85 15.00
C GLN A 265 -22.92 -42.31 14.64
N ASP A 266 -21.64 -42.70 14.57
CA ASP A 266 -21.26 -44.10 14.39
C ASP A 266 -21.23 -44.82 15.73
N ASN A 267 -22.26 -45.60 16.00
CA ASN A 267 -22.36 -46.48 17.15
C ASN A 267 -21.66 -47.82 16.84
N LEU A 268 -20.32 -47.86 16.86
CA LEU A 268 -19.59 -49.13 16.76
C LEU A 268 -18.40 -49.21 17.73
N ASN A 269 -18.52 -50.20 18.62
CA ASN A 269 -17.51 -50.65 19.58
C ASN A 269 -16.15 -50.88 18.91
N GLY A 270 -15.11 -50.24 19.46
CA GLY A 270 -13.73 -50.73 19.53
C GLY A 270 -13.08 -51.25 18.25
N GLU A 271 -12.37 -50.36 17.54
CA GLU A 271 -10.99 -50.51 17.03
C GLU A 271 -10.76 -49.55 15.85
N SER A 272 -9.75 -48.69 15.98
CA SER A 272 -9.45 -47.61 15.05
C SER A 272 -8.78 -48.13 13.77
N TYR A 273 -9.44 -47.96 12.62
CA TYR A 273 -8.79 -47.96 11.31
C TYR A 273 -9.23 -46.73 10.49
N LEU A 274 -8.28 -45.83 10.24
CA LEU A 274 -8.43 -44.65 9.39
C LEU A 274 -8.54 -45.08 7.92
N ASN A 275 -9.75 -45.09 7.36
CA ASN A 275 -9.98 -45.45 5.96
C ASN A 275 -10.48 -44.25 5.16
N ILE A 276 -9.54 -43.53 4.51
CA ILE A 276 -9.84 -42.40 3.62
C ILE A 276 -10.23 -42.98 2.25
N ARG A 277 -11.53 -43.03 1.95
CA ARG A 277 -12.03 -43.35 0.61
C ARG A 277 -11.92 -42.12 -0.30
N ARG A 278 -10.90 -42.15 -1.15
CA ARG A 278 -10.69 -41.27 -2.30
C ARG A 278 -11.68 -41.65 -3.41
N LEU A 279 -12.58 -40.74 -3.79
CA LEU A 279 -13.40 -40.88 -5.00
C LEU A 279 -12.48 -40.75 -6.23
N HIS A 280 -12.19 -41.88 -6.86
CA HIS A 280 -11.52 -41.96 -8.17
C HIS A 280 -12.57 -41.89 -9.28
N ALA A 281 -12.33 -41.06 -10.29
CA ALA A 281 -12.94 -41.17 -11.60
C ALA A 281 -11.87 -41.14 -12.70
N VAL A 282 -11.88 -42.23 -13.47
CA VAL A 282 -11.47 -42.44 -14.86
C VAL A 282 -9.98 -42.39 -15.25
N ASN A 283 -9.58 -43.61 -15.63
CA ASN A 283 -8.38 -44.12 -16.26
C ASN A 283 -8.24 -43.65 -17.73
N GLN A 284 -7.04 -43.25 -18.16
CA GLN A 284 -6.56 -43.49 -19.53
C GLN A 284 -5.02 -43.54 -19.58
N ASN A 285 -4.53 -44.59 -20.24
CA ASN A 285 -3.15 -45.04 -20.32
C ASN A 285 -2.32 -44.31 -21.39
N SER A 286 -0.99 -44.48 -21.26
CA SER A 286 0.05 -44.60 -22.32
C SER A 286 1.00 -43.43 -22.65
N LEU A 287 2.24 -43.55 -22.09
CA LEU A 287 3.59 -43.39 -22.70
C LEU A 287 4.06 -42.03 -23.30
N PRO A 288 5.38 -41.79 -23.52
CA PRO A 288 6.59 -42.36 -22.91
C PRO A 288 7.60 -41.32 -22.36
N ARG A 289 8.61 -41.86 -21.64
CA ARG A 289 9.83 -41.22 -21.12
C ARG A 289 10.63 -40.47 -22.20
N SER A 290 11.16 -39.30 -21.84
CA SER A 290 12.38 -38.74 -22.41
C SER A 290 13.23 -38.11 -21.30
N SER A 291 14.49 -38.52 -21.28
CA SER A 291 15.52 -38.23 -20.29
C SER A 291 16.53 -37.24 -20.86
N HIS A 292 16.80 -36.13 -20.17
CA HIS A 292 18.15 -35.59 -20.08
C HIS A 292 18.30 -34.58 -18.92
N PRO A 293 19.43 -34.61 -18.18
CA PRO A 293 19.67 -33.72 -17.04
C PRO A 293 20.44 -32.47 -17.50
N GLN A 294 19.95 -31.27 -17.16
CA GLN A 294 20.76 -30.05 -17.22
C GLN A 294 21.01 -29.50 -15.82
N SER A 295 22.24 -29.77 -15.36
CA SER A 295 23.11 -28.92 -14.54
C SER A 295 22.50 -27.59 -14.06
N ILE A 296 22.03 -27.56 -12.82
CA ILE A 296 21.72 -26.33 -12.07
C ILE A 296 23.03 -25.80 -11.45
N ARG A 297 23.56 -24.72 -12.05
CA ARG A 297 24.65 -23.92 -11.49
C ARG A 297 24.03 -22.93 -10.49
N ARG A 298 24.28 -23.12 -9.20
CA ARG A 298 23.91 -22.18 -8.12
C ARG A 298 24.47 -20.79 -8.43
N ALA A 299 23.59 -19.82 -8.62
CA ALA A 299 23.89 -18.41 -8.42
C ALA A 299 22.97 -17.92 -7.29
N THR A 300 23.59 -17.55 -6.18
CA THR A 300 22.98 -16.91 -5.01
C THR A 300 22.35 -15.56 -5.39
N PRO A 301 21.07 -15.27 -5.06
CA PRO A 301 20.51 -13.95 -5.28
C PRO A 301 19.75 -13.44 -4.05
N GLU A 302 20.45 -13.01 -3.00
CA GLU A 302 19.87 -12.13 -1.98
C GLU A 302 20.95 -11.12 -1.62
N ASN A 303 20.73 -9.85 -2.02
CA ASN A 303 21.45 -8.61 -1.66
C ASN A 303 21.49 -7.58 -2.81
N VAL A 304 21.05 -7.93 -4.03
CA VAL A 304 21.14 -7.01 -5.20
C VAL A 304 19.81 -6.30 -5.51
N LEU A 305 18.67 -6.82 -5.04
CA LEU A 305 17.36 -6.30 -5.44
C LEU A 305 16.98 -4.99 -4.72
N LEU A 306 17.21 -4.88 -3.41
CA LEU A 306 16.83 -3.71 -2.60
C LEU A 306 17.68 -2.45 -2.87
N ARG A 307 18.84 -2.61 -3.52
CA ARG A 307 19.72 -1.48 -3.87
C ARG A 307 19.21 -0.68 -5.07
N ARG A 308 18.25 -1.22 -5.84
CA ARG A 308 17.73 -0.58 -7.05
C ARG A 308 16.67 0.48 -6.76
N ASP A 309 15.86 0.32 -5.72
CA ASP A 309 14.69 1.16 -5.52
C ASP A 309 15.02 2.47 -4.77
N ILE A 310 16.00 2.46 -3.86
CA ILE A 310 16.50 3.68 -3.18
C ILE A 310 17.38 4.53 -4.14
N LEU A 311 17.79 3.97 -5.28
CA LEU A 311 18.74 4.55 -6.24
C LEU A 311 18.16 4.69 -7.65
N GLU A 312 16.83 4.82 -7.79
CA GLU A 312 16.15 4.95 -9.08
C GLU A 312 16.56 6.23 -9.85
N GLY A 313 17.22 7.19 -9.18
CA GLY A 313 17.92 8.30 -9.82
C GLY A 313 19.36 7.92 -10.22
N ASN A 314 19.73 8.17 -11.48
CA ASN A 314 21.09 7.92 -11.99
C ASN A 314 22.17 8.53 -11.05
N PRO A 315 22.94 7.70 -10.30
CA PRO A 315 23.85 8.18 -9.27
C PRO A 315 24.98 9.02 -9.86
N ILE A 316 25.33 8.78 -11.12
CA ILE A 316 26.39 9.49 -11.85
C ILE A 316 26.07 10.98 -11.90
N LEU A 317 24.84 11.36 -12.24
CA LEU A 317 24.44 12.77 -12.32
C LEU A 317 24.50 13.50 -10.98
N THR A 318 24.24 12.78 -9.89
CA THR A 318 24.31 13.37 -8.55
C THR A 318 25.76 13.60 -8.14
N ILE A 319 26.64 12.66 -8.44
CA ILE A 319 28.09 12.79 -8.23
C ILE A 319 28.64 13.92 -9.12
N SER A 320 28.21 13.99 -10.39
CA SER A 320 28.59 15.06 -11.31
C SER A 320 28.11 16.43 -10.83
N LEU A 321 26.89 16.54 -10.28
CA LEU A 321 26.39 17.79 -9.70
C LEU A 321 27.21 18.20 -8.47
N LEU A 322 27.58 17.24 -7.61
CA LEU A 322 28.41 17.53 -6.45
C LEU A 322 29.79 18.02 -6.88
N LEU A 323 30.39 17.35 -7.87
CA LEU A 323 31.67 17.77 -8.45
C LEU A 323 31.57 19.17 -9.06
N ALA A 324 30.49 19.49 -9.75
CA ALA A 324 30.27 20.82 -10.32
C ALA A 324 30.16 21.91 -9.25
N VAL A 325 29.48 21.64 -8.12
CA VAL A 325 29.41 22.56 -6.98
C VAL A 325 30.79 22.74 -6.31
N MET A 326 31.58 21.66 -6.20
CA MET A 326 32.96 21.75 -5.72
C MET A 326 33.83 22.61 -6.64
N LEU A 327 33.72 22.44 -7.96
CA LEU A 327 34.39 23.28 -8.94
C LEU A 327 33.96 24.75 -8.84
N LEU A 328 32.69 25.01 -8.53
CA LEU A 328 32.18 26.37 -8.31
C LEU A 328 32.84 27.04 -7.08
N PHE A 329 33.05 26.31 -5.98
CA PHE A 329 33.84 26.80 -4.85
C PHE A 329 35.32 26.99 -5.23
N CYS A 330 35.92 26.03 -5.94
CA CYS A 330 37.30 26.15 -6.41
C CYS A 330 37.52 27.33 -7.38
N SER A 331 36.47 27.82 -8.03
CA SER A 331 36.54 28.97 -8.95
C SER A 331 36.88 30.29 -8.25
N VAL A 332 36.86 30.32 -6.90
CA VAL A 332 37.33 31.46 -6.10
C VAL A 332 38.87 31.49 -6.01
N LEU A 333 39.56 30.34 -6.14
CA LEU A 333 41.01 30.26 -5.96
C LEU A 333 41.82 31.15 -6.92
N PRO A 334 41.49 31.24 -8.24
CA PRO A 334 42.19 32.14 -9.15
C PRO A 334 42.09 33.63 -8.78
N PHE A 335 41.11 34.02 -7.96
CA PHE A 335 40.98 35.40 -7.47
C PHE A 335 41.89 35.69 -6.28
N SER A 336 42.33 34.66 -5.55
CA SER A 336 43.21 34.81 -4.37
C SER A 336 44.69 34.90 -4.74
N LEU A 337 45.05 34.70 -6.01
CA LEU A 337 46.43 34.74 -6.48
C LEU A 337 46.79 36.14 -6.96
N ASP A 338 47.93 36.65 -6.48
CA ASP A 338 48.55 37.88 -6.98
C ASP A 338 49.17 37.66 -8.36
N TYR A 339 49.08 38.68 -9.21
CA TYR A 339 49.57 38.61 -10.58
C TYR A 339 51.04 39.03 -10.69
N ASN A 340 51.83 38.27 -11.46
CA ASN A 340 53.13 38.70 -11.99
C ASN A 340 52.96 39.08 -13.47
N ASN A 341 53.82 39.96 -14.01
CA ASN A 341 53.69 40.42 -15.41
C ASN A 341 53.61 39.28 -16.44
N ASN A 342 54.30 38.16 -16.20
CA ASN A 342 54.29 36.98 -17.08
C ASN A 342 53.06 36.08 -16.89
N THR A 343 52.38 36.13 -15.74
CA THR A 343 51.23 35.28 -15.42
C THR A 343 49.88 35.99 -15.54
N LYS A 344 49.86 37.32 -15.73
CA LYS A 344 48.66 38.15 -15.91
C LYS A 344 47.67 37.55 -16.91
N HIS A 345 48.14 37.14 -18.08
CA HIS A 345 47.27 36.62 -19.14
C HIS A 345 46.66 35.26 -18.77
N GLN A 346 47.47 34.34 -18.24
CA GLN A 346 46.99 33.01 -17.83
C GLN A 346 46.03 33.09 -16.65
N LEU A 347 46.31 33.96 -15.67
CA LEU A 347 45.45 34.13 -14.50
C LEU A 347 44.12 34.77 -14.87
N CYS A 348 44.13 35.78 -15.75
CA CYS A 348 42.91 36.38 -16.26
C CYS A 348 42.04 35.34 -17.00
N LEU A 349 42.66 34.54 -17.86
CA LEU A 349 41.97 33.47 -18.59
C LEU A 349 41.41 32.42 -17.62
N ALA A 350 42.20 32.00 -16.63
CA ALA A 350 41.75 31.07 -15.60
C ALA A 350 40.57 31.61 -14.79
N ARG A 351 40.59 32.89 -14.40
CA ARG A 351 39.48 33.57 -13.71
C ARG A 351 38.22 33.56 -14.58
N SER A 352 38.31 34.01 -15.84
CA SER A 352 37.15 34.05 -16.73
C SER A 352 36.57 32.66 -16.97
N LEU A 353 37.41 31.67 -17.31
CA LEU A 353 36.97 30.31 -17.58
C LEU A 353 36.39 29.62 -16.36
N ALA A 354 37.02 29.75 -15.20
CA ALA A 354 36.55 29.09 -13.98
C ALA A 354 35.13 29.54 -13.61
N VAL A 355 34.86 30.85 -13.65
CA VAL A 355 33.56 31.41 -13.26
C VAL A 355 32.48 31.01 -14.27
N THR A 356 32.73 31.21 -15.56
CA THR A 356 31.70 31.02 -16.59
C THR A 356 31.40 29.55 -16.83
N LEU A 357 32.43 28.68 -16.85
CA LEU A 357 32.26 27.24 -17.00
C LEU A 357 31.74 26.60 -15.73
N GLY A 358 32.12 27.10 -14.54
CA GLY A 358 31.60 26.61 -13.27
C GLY A 358 30.08 26.77 -13.19
N TYR A 359 29.56 27.96 -13.46
CA TYR A 359 28.11 28.18 -13.51
C TYR A 359 27.41 27.35 -14.60
N ALA A 360 27.97 27.30 -15.81
CA ALA A 360 27.37 26.54 -16.90
C ALA A 360 27.36 25.04 -16.62
N MET A 361 28.36 24.49 -15.92
CA MET A 361 28.37 23.08 -15.53
C MET A 361 27.25 22.79 -14.52
N VAL A 362 27.07 23.63 -13.50
CA VAL A 362 26.00 23.47 -12.50
C VAL A 362 24.62 23.63 -13.15
N PHE A 363 24.40 24.70 -13.93
CA PHE A 363 23.11 24.96 -14.57
C PHE A 363 22.78 23.94 -15.66
N SER A 364 23.74 23.44 -16.44
CA SER A 364 23.49 22.38 -17.43
C SER A 364 23.07 21.05 -16.78
N LEU A 365 23.74 20.65 -15.69
CA LEU A 365 23.39 19.45 -14.92
C LEU A 365 22.00 19.58 -14.29
N LEU A 366 21.70 20.72 -13.65
CA LEU A 366 20.39 20.99 -13.08
C LEU A 366 19.29 21.00 -14.13
N LEU A 367 19.51 21.70 -15.24
CA LEU A 367 18.55 21.82 -16.32
C LEU A 367 18.25 20.46 -16.95
N SER A 368 19.28 19.65 -17.21
CA SER A 368 19.11 18.30 -17.74
C SER A 368 18.24 17.42 -16.84
N ARG A 369 18.41 17.53 -15.51
CA ARG A 369 17.63 16.80 -14.52
C ARG A 369 16.20 17.35 -14.42
N CYS A 370 16.05 18.67 -14.45
CA CYS A 370 14.77 19.36 -14.43
C CYS A 370 13.90 18.96 -15.63
N ILE A 371 14.49 18.89 -16.83
CA ILE A 371 13.81 18.42 -18.04
C ILE A 371 13.40 16.96 -17.91
N LEU A 372 14.30 16.08 -17.44
CA LEU A 372 13.97 14.67 -17.21
C LEU A 372 12.77 14.51 -16.26
N LEU A 373 12.78 15.22 -15.13
CA LEU A 373 11.69 15.18 -14.15
C LEU A 373 10.38 15.72 -14.74
N ALA A 374 10.45 16.79 -15.53
CA ALA A 374 9.29 17.36 -16.20
C ALA A 374 8.70 16.40 -17.25
N THR A 375 9.53 15.72 -18.05
CA THR A 375 9.07 14.76 -19.06
C THR A 375 8.49 13.49 -18.41
N ALA A 376 9.13 12.99 -17.35
CA ALA A 376 8.63 11.82 -16.61
C ALA A 376 7.26 12.07 -15.95
N SER A 377 6.95 13.32 -15.59
CA SER A 377 5.67 13.67 -14.98
C SER A 377 4.47 13.67 -15.94
N LYS A 378 4.72 13.81 -17.25
CA LYS A 378 3.68 14.01 -18.27
C LYS A 378 3.22 12.71 -18.91
N GLU A 379 4.06 11.67 -18.89
CA GLU A 379 3.71 10.35 -19.43
C GLU A 379 3.04 9.48 -18.34
N ILE A 380 1.73 9.64 -18.21
CA ILE A 380 0.88 8.70 -17.46
C ILE A 380 0.73 7.44 -18.31
N GLY A 381 1.56 6.41 -18.09
CA GLY A 381 1.16 5.04 -18.48
C GLY A 381 2.17 4.11 -19.14
N PHE A 382 3.40 4.52 -19.43
CA PHE A 382 4.45 3.56 -19.80
C PHE A 382 5.75 3.90 -19.09
N MET A 383 6.41 2.89 -18.52
CA MET A 383 7.79 2.99 -18.06
C MET A 383 8.67 3.32 -19.28
N SER A 384 8.73 4.60 -19.65
CA SER A 384 9.79 5.09 -20.52
C SER A 384 11.06 4.99 -19.68
N HIS A 385 11.83 3.93 -19.90
CA HIS A 385 13.20 3.85 -19.45
C HIS A 385 13.97 4.94 -20.20
N ILE A 386 13.83 6.20 -19.78
CA ILE A 386 14.47 7.34 -20.42
C ILE A 386 15.97 7.07 -20.35
N ALA A 387 16.56 6.88 -21.53
CA ALA A 387 17.94 6.48 -21.64
C ALA A 387 18.82 7.58 -21.02
N GLY A 388 19.50 7.26 -19.91
CA GLY A 388 20.53 8.12 -19.30
C GLY A 388 21.53 8.74 -20.30
N PRO A 389 21.90 8.07 -21.42
CA PRO A 389 22.65 8.68 -22.49
C PRO A 389 22.05 9.98 -23.04
N VAL A 390 20.74 10.05 -23.27
CA VAL A 390 20.07 11.25 -23.82
C VAL A 390 20.25 12.43 -22.87
N GLN A 391 20.10 12.20 -21.57
CA GLN A 391 20.34 13.24 -20.57
C GLN A 391 21.80 13.71 -20.55
N ALA A 392 22.76 12.79 -20.69
CA ALA A 392 24.18 13.12 -20.76
C ALA A 392 24.50 13.93 -22.03
N PHE A 393 23.95 13.57 -23.19
CA PHE A 393 24.10 14.33 -24.43
C PHE A 393 23.53 15.74 -24.31
N LEU A 394 22.33 15.88 -23.73
CA LEU A 394 21.71 17.19 -23.50
C LEU A 394 22.56 18.04 -22.55
N CYS A 395 23.08 17.47 -21.46
CA CYS A 395 23.96 18.17 -20.55
C CYS A 395 25.27 18.62 -21.23
N LEU A 396 25.91 17.73 -21.99
CA LEU A 396 27.15 18.01 -22.72
C LEU A 396 26.92 19.11 -23.75
N PHE A 397 25.80 19.07 -24.48
CA PHE A 397 25.45 20.09 -25.45
C PHE A 397 25.29 21.48 -24.80
N ILE A 398 24.52 21.57 -23.71
CA ILE A 398 24.29 22.84 -23.00
C ILE A 398 25.60 23.42 -22.45
N PHE A 399 26.47 22.58 -21.88
CA PHE A 399 27.78 22.99 -21.40
C PHE A 399 28.73 23.38 -22.55
N GLY A 400 28.69 22.61 -23.65
CA GLY A 400 29.53 22.82 -24.83
C GLY A 400 29.30 24.18 -25.49
N VAL A 401 28.08 24.69 -25.50
CA VAL A 401 27.78 26.04 -25.99
C VAL A 401 28.52 27.11 -25.18
N GLN A 402 28.52 27.02 -23.84
CA GLN A 402 29.27 27.98 -23.02
C GLN A 402 30.79 27.80 -23.20
N ALA A 403 31.27 26.56 -23.35
CA ALA A 403 32.68 26.31 -23.64
C ALA A 403 33.13 26.95 -24.96
N ALA A 404 32.30 26.85 -26.00
CA ALA A 404 32.55 27.49 -27.30
C ALA A 404 32.55 29.02 -27.20
N LEU A 405 31.61 29.62 -26.46
CA LEU A 405 31.58 31.07 -26.22
C LEU A 405 32.84 31.57 -25.49
N ASN A 406 33.30 30.82 -24.50
CA ASN A 406 34.54 31.13 -23.78
C ASN A 406 35.78 31.02 -24.67
N LEU A 407 35.82 30.04 -25.60
CA LEU A 407 36.97 29.85 -26.49
C LEU A 407 37.20 31.04 -27.41
N GLN A 408 36.13 31.72 -27.85
CA GLN A 408 36.22 32.93 -28.69
C GLN A 408 36.92 34.10 -27.99
N ILE A 409 37.00 34.06 -26.66
CA ILE A 409 37.40 35.18 -25.81
C ILE A 409 38.82 35.02 -25.26
N VAL A 410 39.43 33.83 -25.43
CA VAL A 410 40.78 33.47 -24.95
C VAL A 410 41.86 34.50 -25.32
N GLY A 411 41.73 35.21 -26.45
CA GLY A 411 42.72 36.20 -26.90
C GLY A 411 42.56 37.63 -26.38
N ARG A 412 41.46 38.00 -25.70
CA ARG A 412 41.13 39.40 -25.35
C ARG A 412 40.87 39.64 -23.87
N CYS A 413 41.60 38.95 -22.99
CA CYS A 413 41.22 38.84 -21.58
C CYS A 413 41.19 40.16 -20.78
N LEU A 414 42.14 41.06 -21.03
CA LEU A 414 42.33 42.29 -20.23
C LEU A 414 41.15 43.27 -20.33
N ASP A 415 40.48 43.34 -21.48
CA ASP A 415 39.38 44.29 -21.70
C ASP A 415 38.04 43.79 -21.14
N ILE A 416 37.94 42.50 -20.82
CA ILE A 416 36.66 41.87 -20.44
C ILE A 416 36.21 42.33 -19.05
N PHE A 417 37.12 42.34 -18.08
CA PHE A 417 36.81 42.65 -16.68
C PHE A 417 36.62 44.15 -16.44
N GLN A 418 37.13 45.00 -17.33
CA GLN A 418 36.96 46.45 -17.22
C GLN A 418 35.58 46.93 -17.71
N GLY A 419 35.03 46.28 -18.75
CA GLY A 419 33.77 46.71 -19.39
C GLY A 419 32.54 45.85 -19.09
N TYR A 420 31.48 46.10 -19.85
CA TYR A 420 30.24 45.32 -19.85
C TYR A 420 30.38 43.95 -20.56
N SER A 421 31.52 43.70 -21.20
CA SER A 421 31.82 42.46 -21.92
C SER A 421 31.71 41.21 -21.05
N PHE A 422 32.06 41.32 -19.76
CA PHE A 422 31.87 40.21 -18.82
C PHE A 422 30.40 39.85 -18.60
N VAL A 423 29.51 40.86 -18.53
CA VAL A 423 28.06 40.65 -18.41
C VAL A 423 27.52 39.96 -19.67
N TYR A 424 28.02 40.33 -20.85
CA TYR A 424 27.69 39.65 -22.10
C TYR A 424 28.10 38.16 -22.06
N LEU A 425 29.27 37.84 -21.53
CA LEU A 425 29.73 36.45 -21.37
C LEU A 425 28.88 35.64 -20.38
N MET A 426 28.27 36.32 -19.40
CA MET A 426 27.33 35.72 -18.44
C MET A 426 25.89 35.63 -18.96
N SER A 427 25.55 36.28 -20.08
CA SER A 427 24.19 36.31 -20.61
C SER A 427 23.62 34.91 -20.90
N TYR A 428 24.45 33.98 -21.39
CA TYR A 428 24.03 32.60 -21.60
C TYR A 428 23.71 31.89 -20.28
N ASN A 429 24.50 32.09 -19.23
CA ASN A 429 24.19 31.56 -17.89
C ASN A 429 22.87 32.13 -17.34
N VAL A 430 22.60 33.43 -17.58
CA VAL A 430 21.31 34.05 -17.23
C VAL A 430 20.16 33.40 -18.01
N MET A 431 20.34 33.14 -19.31
CA MET A 431 19.33 32.45 -20.13
C MET A 431 19.06 31.02 -19.62
N LEU A 432 20.09 30.27 -19.23
CA LEU A 432 19.91 28.95 -18.61
C LEU A 432 19.13 29.03 -17.30
N LEU A 433 19.42 30.04 -16.47
CA LEU A 433 18.71 30.25 -15.21
C LEU A 433 17.24 30.65 -15.42
N LEU A 434 16.94 31.46 -16.43
CA LEU A 434 15.56 31.78 -16.83
C LEU A 434 14.82 30.55 -17.36
N LEU A 435 15.50 29.70 -18.14
CA LEU A 435 14.90 28.45 -18.60
C LEU A 435 14.60 27.50 -17.43
N LEU A 436 15.48 27.43 -16.43
CA LEU A 436 15.22 26.72 -15.16
C LEU A 436 14.00 27.29 -14.42
N LEU A 437 13.84 28.61 -14.38
CA LEU A 437 12.64 29.25 -13.80
C LEU A 437 11.37 28.81 -14.53
N CYS A 438 11.38 28.79 -15.86
CA CYS A 438 10.23 28.37 -16.67
C CYS A 438 9.83 26.90 -16.42
N LEU A 439 10.78 26.04 -16.04
CA LEU A 439 10.51 24.63 -15.71
C LEU A 439 10.00 24.41 -14.28
N CYS A 440 10.18 25.38 -13.38
CA CYS A 440 9.73 25.29 -11.99
C CYS A 440 8.25 24.88 -11.82
N PRO A 441 7.26 25.48 -12.51
CA PRO A 441 5.85 25.08 -12.32
C PRO A 441 5.57 23.63 -12.76
N LEU A 442 6.31 23.11 -13.75
CA LEU A 442 6.18 21.72 -14.19
C LEU A 442 6.73 20.76 -13.13
N ILE A 443 7.88 21.10 -12.57
CA ILE A 443 8.59 20.26 -11.60
C ILE A 443 7.93 20.32 -10.22
N TYR A 444 7.36 21.47 -9.84
CA TYR A 444 6.69 21.65 -8.56
C TYR A 444 5.44 20.76 -8.42
N LYS A 445 4.73 20.51 -9.54
CA LYS A 445 3.57 19.62 -9.57
C LYS A 445 3.95 18.14 -9.57
N CYS A 446 5.20 17.80 -9.87
CA CYS A 446 5.65 16.41 -9.89
C CYS A 446 5.75 15.88 -8.44
N GLN A 447 4.85 14.97 -8.07
CA GLN A 447 4.85 14.29 -6.77
C GLN A 447 5.68 13.00 -6.75
N ARG A 448 6.00 12.44 -7.92
CA ARG A 448 6.82 11.23 -8.05
C ARG A 448 8.26 11.56 -7.64
N ASN A 449 8.89 10.72 -6.82
CA ASN A 449 10.27 10.84 -6.32
C ASN A 449 10.48 11.87 -5.18
N TYR A 450 9.99 11.55 -3.98
CA TYR A 450 10.41 12.15 -2.70
C TYR A 450 10.27 13.67 -2.59
N ARG A 451 9.30 14.28 -3.29
CA ARG A 451 9.18 15.75 -3.36
C ARG A 451 10.49 16.43 -3.81
N GLU A 452 11.39 15.71 -4.51
CA GLU A 452 12.71 16.20 -4.89
C GLU A 452 12.60 17.48 -5.74
N GLY A 453 11.56 17.53 -6.59
CA GLY A 453 11.22 18.70 -7.39
C GLY A 453 10.96 19.97 -6.58
N LYS A 454 10.45 19.87 -5.35
CA LYS A 454 10.23 21.04 -4.47
C LYS A 454 11.55 21.65 -4.00
N TYR A 455 12.51 20.81 -3.62
CA TYR A 455 13.84 21.28 -3.21
C TYR A 455 14.60 21.93 -4.37
N PHE A 456 14.51 21.36 -5.59
CA PHE A 456 15.05 22.01 -6.79
C PHE A 456 14.39 23.34 -7.10
N THR A 457 13.05 23.41 -7.02
CA THR A 457 12.31 24.66 -7.24
C THR A 457 12.74 25.74 -6.25
N PHE A 458 12.87 25.37 -4.96
CA PHE A 458 13.34 26.30 -3.93
C PHE A 458 14.79 26.77 -4.19
N ALA A 459 15.68 25.86 -4.59
CA ALA A 459 17.07 26.19 -4.96
C ALA A 459 17.13 27.18 -6.13
N ILE A 460 16.32 26.97 -7.17
CA ILE A 460 16.26 27.82 -8.38
C ILE A 460 15.74 29.21 -8.00
N ILE A 461 14.66 29.30 -7.22
CA ILE A 461 14.10 30.59 -6.76
C ILE A 461 15.13 31.38 -5.96
N LEU A 462 15.81 30.75 -4.98
CA LEU A 462 16.86 31.42 -4.20
C LEU A 462 18.03 31.86 -5.08
N THR A 463 18.44 31.03 -6.04
CA THR A 463 19.52 31.36 -6.98
C THR A 463 19.16 32.57 -7.83
N ILE A 464 17.91 32.68 -8.31
CA ILE A 464 17.42 33.83 -9.08
C ILE A 464 17.43 35.10 -8.24
N VAL A 465 16.96 35.03 -6.99
CA VAL A 465 17.00 36.17 -6.07
C VAL A 465 18.45 36.66 -5.89
N VAL A 466 19.38 35.75 -5.63
CA VAL A 466 20.80 36.08 -5.49
C VAL A 466 21.37 36.68 -6.78
N TRP A 467 21.11 36.07 -7.95
CA TRP A 467 21.58 36.56 -9.24
C TRP A 467 21.00 37.92 -9.64
N SER A 468 19.74 38.18 -9.28
CA SER A 468 19.10 39.48 -9.50
C SER A 468 19.73 40.60 -8.68
N VAL A 469 20.44 40.28 -7.60
CA VAL A 469 21.14 41.26 -6.75
C VAL A 469 22.60 41.39 -7.17
N TRP A 470 23.35 40.28 -7.27
CA TRP A 470 24.80 40.38 -7.46
C TRP A 470 25.20 40.82 -8.87
N LEU A 471 24.47 40.38 -9.90
CA LEU A 471 24.82 40.68 -11.29
C LEU A 471 24.62 42.18 -11.62
N PRO A 472 23.49 42.83 -11.24
CA PRO A 472 23.36 44.28 -11.41
C PRO A 472 24.33 45.08 -10.54
N CYS A 473 24.59 44.65 -9.29
CA CYS A 473 25.61 45.28 -8.46
C CYS A 473 26.99 45.23 -9.11
N TYR A 474 27.37 44.11 -9.73
CA TYR A 474 28.63 44.02 -10.48
C TYR A 474 28.70 45.02 -11.64
N ALA A 475 27.58 45.30 -12.31
CA ALA A 475 27.52 46.24 -13.42
C ALA A 475 27.60 47.72 -12.97
N ILE A 476 27.08 48.05 -11.79
CA ILE A 476 26.98 49.43 -11.29
C ILE A 476 28.22 49.83 -10.48
N VAL A 477 28.77 48.89 -9.71
CA VAL A 477 29.81 49.19 -8.72
C VAL A 477 31.18 49.39 -9.39
N GLY A 478 31.97 50.32 -8.83
CA GLY A 478 33.33 50.65 -9.28
C GLY A 478 34.31 49.47 -9.19
N GLY A 479 35.44 49.59 -9.90
CA GLY A 479 36.39 48.50 -10.16
C GLY A 479 36.84 47.71 -8.93
N ASP A 480 37.10 48.37 -7.81
CA ASP A 480 37.70 47.75 -6.62
C ASP A 480 36.78 46.71 -5.94
N TRP A 481 35.46 46.85 -6.10
CA TRP A 481 34.47 45.96 -5.47
C TRP A 481 33.93 44.89 -6.43
N LYS A 482 34.36 44.90 -7.71
CA LYS A 482 33.91 43.93 -8.72
C LYS A 482 34.35 42.50 -8.38
N GLU A 483 35.60 42.32 -7.97
CA GLU A 483 36.13 40.99 -7.62
C GLU A 483 35.45 40.40 -6.37
N PRO A 484 35.30 41.14 -5.24
CA PRO A 484 34.53 40.66 -4.10
C PRO A 484 33.08 40.30 -4.44
N MET A 485 32.40 41.11 -5.27
CA MET A 485 31.00 40.84 -5.63
C MET A 485 30.84 39.56 -6.44
N LEU A 486 31.82 39.27 -7.30
CA LEU A 486 31.84 38.06 -8.11
C LEU A 486 32.12 36.82 -7.24
N CYS A 487 33.07 36.92 -6.29
CA CYS A 487 33.32 35.88 -5.30
C CYS A 487 32.08 35.62 -4.42
N LEU A 488 31.37 36.67 -4.01
CA LEU A 488 30.13 36.55 -3.26
C LEU A 488 29.06 35.80 -4.06
N GLY A 489 28.90 36.11 -5.35
CA GLY A 489 27.98 35.39 -6.25
C GLY A 489 28.31 33.89 -6.35
N LEU A 490 29.59 33.55 -6.48
CA LEU A 490 30.06 32.15 -6.57
C LEU A 490 29.76 31.37 -5.29
N VAL A 491 30.21 31.90 -4.15
CA VAL A 491 30.06 31.25 -2.84
C VAL A 491 28.59 31.13 -2.45
N SER A 492 27.79 32.17 -2.68
CA SER A 492 26.36 32.14 -2.37
C SER A 492 25.60 31.13 -3.23
N THR A 493 25.86 31.09 -4.55
CA THR A 493 25.22 30.11 -5.45
C THR A 493 25.62 28.68 -5.07
N ALA A 494 26.89 28.42 -4.81
CA ALA A 494 27.38 27.10 -4.39
C ALA A 494 26.77 26.68 -3.03
N GLY A 495 26.70 27.61 -2.07
CA GLY A 495 26.09 27.41 -0.76
C GLY A 495 24.59 27.11 -0.83
N ILE A 496 23.85 27.77 -1.72
CA ILE A 496 22.42 27.46 -1.95
C ILE A 496 22.27 26.01 -2.41
N PHE A 497 22.99 25.57 -3.45
CA PHE A 497 22.85 24.19 -3.93
C PHE A 497 23.27 23.15 -2.90
N LEU A 498 24.36 23.42 -2.17
CA LEU A 498 24.78 22.55 -1.06
C LEU A 498 23.68 22.45 0.01
N GLY A 499 23.14 23.60 0.44
CA GLY A 499 22.18 23.69 1.53
C GLY A 499 20.79 23.16 1.19
N THR A 500 20.28 23.45 -0.01
CA THR A 500 18.88 23.14 -0.35
C THR A 500 18.71 21.84 -1.13
N VAL A 501 19.73 21.38 -1.87
CA VAL A 501 19.64 20.15 -2.66
C VAL A 501 20.36 19.00 -1.96
N PHE A 502 21.62 19.20 -1.55
CA PHE A 502 22.42 18.11 -1.00
C PHE A 502 22.08 17.77 0.45
N ILE A 503 21.90 18.75 1.34
CA ILE A 503 21.57 18.46 2.76
C ILE A 503 20.30 17.62 2.90
N PRO A 504 19.14 17.99 2.31
CA PRO A 504 17.94 17.17 2.42
C PRO A 504 18.20 15.78 1.84
N ARG A 505 18.83 15.68 0.67
CA ARG A 505 19.07 14.39 0.04
C ARG A 505 19.97 13.47 0.88
N THR A 506 21.04 13.98 1.46
CA THR A 506 21.92 13.21 2.34
C THR A 506 21.18 12.78 3.60
N TYR A 507 20.41 13.69 4.23
CA TYR A 507 19.60 13.38 5.41
C TYR A 507 18.65 12.20 5.16
N LEU A 508 17.99 12.20 4.01
CA LEU A 508 17.04 11.17 3.63
C LEU A 508 17.69 9.82 3.36
N ILE A 509 18.81 9.81 2.65
CA ILE A 509 19.62 8.61 2.43
C ILE A 509 20.12 8.05 3.77
N THR A 510 20.54 8.91 4.71
CA THR A 510 21.02 8.47 6.03
C THR A 510 19.91 7.88 6.89
N ILE A 511 18.69 8.42 6.83
CA ILE A 511 17.54 7.86 7.56
C ILE A 511 17.13 6.52 6.97
N ALA A 512 17.10 6.39 5.64
CA ALA A 512 16.81 5.13 4.98
C ALA A 512 17.82 4.04 5.42
N ALA A 513 19.12 4.35 5.37
CA ALA A 513 20.16 3.43 5.82
C ALA A 513 20.09 3.11 7.33
N ALA A 514 19.63 4.04 8.17
CA ALA A 514 19.43 3.79 9.60
C ALA A 514 18.24 2.87 9.86
N ARG A 515 17.14 3.02 9.11
CA ARG A 515 15.99 2.10 9.15
C ARG A 515 16.40 0.68 8.74
N ASP A 516 17.22 0.54 7.71
CA ASP A 516 17.71 -0.76 7.24
C ASP A 516 18.57 -1.49 8.29
N LYS A 517 19.34 -0.75 9.10
CA LYS A 517 20.10 -1.33 10.22
C LYS A 517 19.20 -1.81 11.35
N ILE A 518 18.11 -1.09 11.61
CA ILE A 518 17.13 -1.48 12.63
C ILE A 518 16.37 -2.73 12.18
N THR A 519 15.94 -2.79 10.91
CA THR A 519 15.25 -3.96 10.36
C THR A 519 16.16 -5.19 10.28
N SER A 520 17.44 -5.03 9.92
CA SER A 520 18.42 -6.14 9.89
C SER A 520 18.89 -6.61 11.27
N ALA A 521 18.82 -5.77 12.30
CA ALA A 521 19.14 -6.13 13.68
C ALA A 521 17.99 -6.84 14.44
N LEU A 522 16.83 -7.01 13.80
CA LEU A 522 15.68 -7.78 14.32
C LEU A 522 15.50 -9.11 13.53
N PRO A 523 16.44 -10.06 13.59
CA PRO A 523 16.34 -11.32 12.85
C PRO A 523 15.25 -12.27 13.40
N SER A 524 14.68 -12.01 14.58
CA SER A 524 13.70 -12.90 15.21
C SER A 524 12.28 -12.83 14.61
N LEU A 525 11.94 -11.80 13.83
CA LEU A 525 10.67 -11.75 13.09
C LEU A 525 10.77 -12.38 11.70
N ALA A 526 11.94 -12.33 11.06
CA ALA A 526 12.12 -12.82 9.69
C ALA A 526 12.02 -14.35 9.56
N THR A 527 12.38 -15.09 10.61
CA THR A 527 12.29 -16.57 10.63
C THR A 527 10.83 -17.07 10.68
N ALA A 528 9.90 -16.26 11.22
CA ALA A 528 8.48 -16.60 11.23
C ALA A 528 7.86 -16.51 9.83
N THR A 529 8.33 -15.57 8.99
CA THR A 529 7.89 -15.42 7.60
C THR A 529 8.49 -16.48 6.66
N SER A 530 9.76 -16.88 6.84
CA SER A 530 10.41 -17.85 5.95
C SER A 530 9.87 -19.27 6.09
N ALA A 531 9.36 -19.67 7.27
CA ALA A 531 8.71 -20.96 7.45
C ALA A 531 7.37 -21.06 6.68
N MET A 532 6.69 -19.93 6.48
CA MET A 532 5.43 -19.86 5.73
C MET A 532 5.66 -19.87 4.21
N ASP A 533 6.81 -19.35 3.74
CA ASP A 533 7.19 -19.39 2.31
C ASP A 533 7.74 -20.75 1.83
N ILE A 534 8.25 -21.60 2.74
CA ILE A 534 8.63 -22.99 2.41
C ILE A 534 7.39 -23.87 2.14
N TYR A 535 6.24 -23.53 2.72
CA TYR A 535 4.97 -24.19 2.38
C TYR A 535 4.38 -23.73 1.04
N ARG A 536 4.80 -22.55 0.53
CA ARG A 536 4.35 -21.95 -0.74
C ARG A 536 4.99 -22.56 -2.00
N THR A 537 6.15 -23.22 -1.90
CA THR A 537 6.89 -23.70 -3.08
C THR A 537 6.53 -25.11 -3.53
N SER A 538 5.80 -25.89 -2.73
CA SER A 538 5.39 -27.26 -3.08
C SER A 538 4.04 -27.36 -3.81
N THR A 539 3.27 -26.28 -3.91
CA THR A 539 1.92 -26.27 -4.53
C THR A 539 1.83 -25.56 -5.88
N GLN A 540 2.93 -24.98 -6.40
CA GLN A 540 2.94 -24.25 -7.70
C GLN A 540 3.66 -24.98 -8.84
N VAL A 541 3.50 -26.30 -8.97
CA VAL A 541 3.81 -27.01 -10.24
C VAL A 541 2.66 -27.93 -10.60
N LYS A 542 1.52 -27.35 -10.98
CA LYS A 542 0.49 -27.93 -11.85
C LYS A 542 -0.68 -26.95 -11.97
N GLN A 543 -0.68 -26.14 -13.03
CA GLN A 543 -1.86 -25.66 -13.78
C GLN A 543 -1.47 -24.40 -14.55
N ALA A 544 -0.85 -24.62 -15.71
CA ALA A 544 -1.02 -23.78 -16.86
C ALA A 544 -1.55 -24.69 -17.98
N ASN A 545 -2.45 -24.16 -18.80
CA ASN A 545 -3.27 -24.78 -19.85
C ASN A 545 -4.64 -25.27 -19.40
N THR A 546 -5.66 -24.42 -19.54
CA THR A 546 -6.59 -24.50 -20.68
C THR A 546 -7.56 -23.31 -20.62
N ASP A 547 -7.57 -22.49 -21.67
CA ASP A 547 -8.61 -21.51 -21.96
C ASP A 547 -9.57 -22.06 -23.01
N LEU A 548 -10.81 -21.55 -22.94
CA LEU A 548 -11.89 -21.54 -23.93
C LEU A 548 -12.80 -22.78 -24.07
N GLU A 549 -14.04 -22.67 -23.57
CA GLU A 549 -15.24 -22.72 -24.42
C GLU A 549 -16.49 -22.15 -23.71
N ALA A 550 -17.39 -21.60 -24.51
CA ALA A 550 -18.55 -20.78 -24.14
C ALA A 550 -19.86 -21.59 -24.07
N GLU A 551 -20.86 -20.95 -23.43
CA GLU A 551 -22.32 -21.12 -23.51
C GLU A 551 -22.94 -22.52 -23.39
N THR A 552 -23.93 -22.68 -22.50
CA THR A 552 -25.31 -23.10 -22.84
C THR A 552 -26.25 -22.91 -21.63
N LEU A 553 -27.33 -22.16 -21.84
CA LEU A 553 -28.55 -22.04 -21.02
C LEU A 553 -29.46 -23.25 -21.28
N VAL A 554 -29.99 -23.91 -20.23
CA VAL A 554 -31.22 -24.70 -20.32
C VAL A 554 -32.07 -24.54 -19.06
N TYR A 555 -33.33 -24.17 -19.28
CA TYR A 555 -34.45 -24.08 -18.34
C TYR A 555 -34.87 -25.45 -17.79
N PHE A 556 -35.24 -25.53 -16.51
CA PHE A 556 -36.30 -26.44 -16.04
C PHE A 556 -37.05 -25.77 -14.88
N SER A 557 -38.36 -25.56 -15.08
CA SER A 557 -39.32 -25.07 -14.10
C SER A 557 -40.42 -26.12 -13.98
N GLU A 558 -40.32 -26.99 -12.98
CA GLU A 558 -41.48 -27.73 -12.47
C GLU A 558 -41.88 -27.15 -11.12
N GLY A 559 -43.17 -26.86 -11.00
CA GLY A 559 -43.74 -26.07 -9.91
C GLY A 559 -43.83 -26.86 -8.60
N PHE A 560 -42.98 -26.49 -7.64
CA PHE A 560 -43.17 -26.82 -6.23
C PHE A 560 -44.06 -25.76 -5.57
N ARG A 561 -45.23 -26.18 -5.07
CA ARG A 561 -46.14 -25.33 -4.30
C ARG A 561 -45.83 -25.52 -2.81
N CYS A 562 -44.98 -24.67 -2.23
CA CYS A 562 -44.92 -24.56 -0.77
C CYS A 562 -46.27 -24.02 -0.27
N ALA A 563 -46.81 -24.59 0.80
CA ALA A 563 -48.02 -24.10 1.44
C ALA A 563 -47.85 -22.63 1.86
N GLU A 564 -48.87 -21.82 1.60
CA GLU A 564 -48.84 -20.38 1.84
C GLU A 564 -48.86 -20.10 3.36
N PHE A 565 -47.93 -19.27 3.83
CA PHE A 565 -47.77 -18.95 5.25
C PHE A 565 -48.93 -18.06 5.73
N GLU A 566 -49.96 -18.66 6.33
CA GLU A 566 -50.95 -17.91 7.10
C GLU A 566 -50.36 -17.53 8.47
N SER A 567 -50.28 -16.22 8.75
CA SER A 567 -49.81 -15.65 10.02
C SER A 567 -50.78 -15.98 11.16
N GLY A 568 -50.77 -17.23 11.61
CA GLY A 568 -51.47 -17.71 12.79
C GLY A 568 -50.63 -17.48 14.04
N ARG A 569 -50.89 -16.39 14.76
CA ARG A 569 -50.24 -16.03 16.03
C ARG A 569 -50.51 -17.12 17.10
N ARG A 570 -49.64 -18.13 17.20
CA ARG A 570 -49.55 -19.01 18.38
C ARG A 570 -48.38 -18.56 19.24
N ILE A 571 -48.70 -17.73 20.24
CA ILE A 571 -47.81 -17.47 21.37
C ILE A 571 -47.78 -18.79 22.16
N ALA A 572 -46.61 -19.45 22.21
CA ALA A 572 -46.39 -20.50 23.19
C ALA A 572 -46.36 -19.86 24.60
N PRO A 573 -47.01 -20.45 25.62
CA PRO A 573 -46.98 -19.94 26.99
C PRO A 573 -45.58 -19.98 27.61
#